data_AF-Q4SWV8-F1
#
_entry.id   AF-Q4SWV8-F1
#
_cell.length_a   1.000
_cell.length_b   1.000
_cell.length_c   1.000
_cell.angle_alpha   90.00
_cell.angle_beta   90.00
_cell.angle_gamma   90.00
#
_symmetry.space_group_name_H-M   'P 1'
#
loop_
_entity.id
_entity.type
_entity.pdbx_description
1 polymer ?
#
loop_
_entity_poly.entity_id
_entity_poly.type
_entity_poly.pdbx_seq_one_letter_code
_entity_poly.pdbx_strand_id
1 'polypeptide(L)'
;QRLVVCLEDSIYIHNIKDMKLIKTLLNTPLNTIGLLALSINHSNSYLAYPGSATNGEIIVYDASSMNTVTMIAAHDSPLAALSFNATATQLASASERVRTVIFLSFLPVTVKLY
;
A
#
# COMPACT_ATOMS: atom_id res chain seq x y z
N GLN A 1 4.91 5.95 14.88
CA GLN A 1 5.97 5.44 14.00
C GLN A 1 5.87 3.91 13.95
N ARG A 2 5.99 3.33 12.75
CA ARG A 2 5.78 1.91 12.48
C ARG A 2 6.96 1.39 11.69
N LEU A 3 7.33 0.14 11.95
CA LEU A 3 8.24 -0.64 11.11
C LEU A 3 7.39 -1.70 10.40
N VAL A 4 7.48 -1.77 9.08
CA VAL A 4 6.75 -2.76 8.29
C VAL A 4 7.75 -3.69 7.63
N VAL A 5 7.51 -4.99 7.76
CA VAL A 5 8.29 -6.04 7.12
C VAL A 5 7.40 -6.73 6.11
N CYS A 6 7.79 -6.69 4.84
CA CYS A 6 7.10 -7.39 3.75
C CYS A 6 7.77 -8.74 3.53
N LEU A 7 6.99 -9.81 3.58
CA LEU A 7 7.34 -11.10 3.03
C LEU A 7 6.54 -11.34 1.74
N GLU A 8 6.72 -12.51 1.14
CA GLU A 8 6.08 -12.88 -0.12
C GLU A 8 4.56 -13.05 0.02
N ASP A 9 4.08 -13.56 1.15
CA ASP A 9 2.66 -13.92 1.39
C ASP A 9 2.07 -13.31 2.67
N SER A 10 2.85 -12.44 3.32
CA SER A 10 2.53 -11.89 4.62
C SER A 10 3.23 -10.55 4.88
N ILE A 11 2.59 -9.73 5.72
CA ILE A 11 3.11 -8.42 6.13
C ILE A 11 3.05 -8.30 7.65
N TYR A 12 4.14 -7.85 8.27
CA TYR A 12 4.26 -7.68 9.71
C TYR A 12 4.44 -6.21 10.06
N ILE A 13 3.61 -5.71 10.98
CA ILE A 13 3.65 -4.33 11.44
C ILE A 13 4.10 -4.30 12.89
N HIS A 14 5.22 -3.64 13.13
CA HIS A 14 5.84 -3.49 14.43
C HIS A 14 5.82 -2.03 14.89
N ASN A 15 5.88 -1.83 16.21
CA ASN A 15 6.18 -0.54 16.78
C ASN A 15 7.70 -0.35 16.77
N ILE A 16 8.19 0.74 16.19
CA ILE A 16 9.64 0.97 16.05
C ILE A 16 10.33 1.23 17.39
N LYS A 17 9.60 1.71 18.41
CA LYS A 17 10.20 2.10 19.70
C LYS A 17 10.60 0.90 20.56
N ASP A 18 9.77 -0.13 20.57
CA ASP A 18 9.92 -1.32 21.41
C ASP A 18 10.11 -2.61 20.58
N MET A 19 10.11 -2.49 19.24
CA MET A 19 10.15 -3.60 18.27
C MET A 19 9.04 -4.63 18.46
N LYS A 20 7.96 -4.27 19.16
CA LYS A 20 6.86 -5.19 19.43
C LYS A 20 6.02 -5.40 18.18
N LEU A 21 5.72 -6.65 17.86
CA LEU A 21 4.76 -7.02 16.82
C LEU A 21 3.37 -6.54 17.23
N ILE A 22 2.77 -5.67 16.40
CA ILE A 22 1.43 -5.14 16.64
C ILE A 22 0.40 -5.93 15.84
N LYS A 23 0.68 -6.18 14.57
CA LYS A 23 -0.25 -6.80 13.65
C LYS A 23 0.47 -7.66 12.62
N THR A 24 -0.17 -8.77 12.27
CA THR A 24 0.22 -9.62 11.15
C THR A 24 -0.94 -9.65 10.15
N LEU A 25 -0.63 -9.35 8.89
CA LEU A 25 -1.50 -9.57 7.75
C LEU A 25 -1.04 -10.87 7.09
N LEU A 26 -1.86 -11.91 7.22
CA LEU A 26 -1.61 -13.22 6.62
C LEU A 26 -2.43 -13.35 5.34
N ASN A 27 -2.03 -14.28 4.47
CA ASN A 27 -2.71 -14.58 3.22
C ASN A 27 -2.81 -13.36 2.29
N THR A 28 -1.77 -12.51 2.29
CA THR A 28 -1.67 -11.48 1.26
C THR A 28 -1.37 -12.15 -0.09
N PRO A 29 -1.78 -11.55 -1.21
CA PRO A 29 -1.37 -12.03 -2.53
C PRO A 29 0.14 -12.15 -2.65
N LEU A 30 0.60 -13.07 -3.50
CA LEU A 30 2.03 -13.30 -3.72
C LEU A 30 2.70 -12.02 -4.23
N ASN A 31 3.63 -11.51 -3.42
CA ASN A 31 4.39 -10.30 -3.67
C ASN A 31 5.86 -10.64 -3.93
N THR A 32 6.12 -11.29 -5.06
CA THR A 32 7.45 -11.81 -5.45
C THR A 32 8.52 -10.72 -5.59
N ILE A 33 8.09 -9.48 -5.85
CA ILE A 33 8.95 -8.30 -6.00
C ILE A 33 9.05 -7.45 -4.73
N GLY A 34 8.29 -7.79 -3.68
CA GLY A 34 8.30 -7.06 -2.42
C GLY A 34 7.76 -5.63 -2.52
N LEU A 35 6.80 -5.38 -3.40
CA LEU A 35 6.17 -4.06 -3.55
C LEU A 35 5.38 -3.68 -2.31
N LEU A 36 5.76 -2.56 -1.71
CA LEU A 36 5.11 -2.01 -0.54
C LEU A 36 5.43 -0.52 -0.47
N ALA A 37 4.46 0.30 -0.08
CA ALA A 37 4.67 1.71 0.20
C ALA A 37 4.13 2.06 1.57
N LEU A 38 4.96 2.64 2.42
CA LEU A 38 4.55 3.17 3.73
C LEU A 38 4.62 4.70 3.67
N SER A 39 3.56 5.35 4.11
CA SER A 39 3.54 6.80 4.31
C SER A 39 4.58 7.23 5.36
N ILE A 40 5.30 8.30 5.06
CA ILE A 40 6.24 8.92 5.99
C ILE A 40 5.53 9.78 7.06
N ASN A 41 4.26 10.14 6.83
CA ASN A 41 3.52 11.02 7.71
C ASN A 41 3.02 10.27 8.96
N HIS A 42 3.34 10.79 10.14
CA HIS A 42 2.97 10.19 11.42
C HIS A 42 1.49 10.33 11.78
N SER A 43 0.81 11.37 11.28
CA SER A 43 -0.65 11.50 11.49
C SER A 43 -1.42 10.56 10.58
N ASN A 44 -0.93 10.39 9.34
CA ASN A 44 -1.55 9.60 8.28
C ASN A 44 -0.65 8.42 7.92
N SER A 45 -0.57 7.43 8.80
CA SER A 45 0.28 6.25 8.63
C SER A 45 -0.41 5.20 7.74
N TYR A 46 -0.49 5.47 6.44
CA TYR A 46 -1.02 4.52 5.46
C TYR A 46 0.05 3.57 4.93
N LEU A 47 -0.38 2.34 4.69
CA LEU A 47 0.37 1.27 4.07
C LEU A 47 -0.36 0.87 2.78
N ALA A 48 0.33 0.84 1.66
CA ALA A 48 -0.18 0.33 0.40
C ALA A 48 0.59 -0.91 -0.02
N TYR A 49 -0.14 -1.94 -0.43
CA TYR A 49 0.42 -3.20 -0.93
C TYR A 49 -0.48 -3.80 -2.02
N PRO A 50 0.04 -4.70 -2.88
CA PRO A 50 -0.77 -5.35 -3.91
C PRO A 50 -1.94 -6.17 -3.34
N GLY A 51 -3.14 -5.95 -3.88
CA GLY A 51 -4.35 -6.72 -3.59
C GLY A 51 -4.54 -7.95 -4.48
N SER A 52 -3.75 -8.08 -5.54
CA SER A 52 -3.70 -9.24 -6.42
C SER A 52 -2.27 -9.44 -6.97
N ALA A 53 -1.92 -10.68 -7.27
CA ALA A 53 -0.65 -11.03 -7.92
C ALA A 53 -0.71 -10.85 -9.45
N THR A 54 -1.91 -10.87 -10.04
CA THR A 54 -2.10 -10.81 -11.50
C THR A 54 -2.68 -9.48 -11.97
N ASN A 55 -3.40 -8.78 -11.11
CA ASN A 55 -4.08 -7.54 -11.42
C ASN A 55 -3.45 -6.37 -10.66
N GLY A 56 -3.65 -5.15 -11.16
CA GLY A 56 -3.15 -3.92 -10.59
C GLY A 56 -3.99 -3.41 -9.43
N GLU A 57 -4.37 -4.30 -8.52
CA GLU A 57 -5.18 -3.97 -7.35
C GLU A 57 -4.27 -3.51 -6.21
N ILE A 58 -4.68 -2.45 -5.52
CA ILE A 58 -3.93 -1.86 -4.43
C ILE A 58 -4.81 -1.86 -3.19
N ILE A 59 -4.34 -2.46 -2.10
CA ILE A 59 -4.96 -2.33 -0.79
C ILE A 59 -4.32 -1.17 -0.06
N VAL A 60 -5.16 -0.27 0.46
CA VAL A 60 -4.74 0.82 1.34
C VAL A 60 -5.18 0.49 2.75
N TYR A 61 -4.21 0.37 3.64
CA TYR A 61 -4.36 -0.05 5.02
C TYR A 61 -3.90 1.06 5.96
N ASP A 62 -4.69 1.34 6.98
CA ASP A 62 -4.33 2.29 8.03
C ASP A 62 -3.53 1.57 9.13
N ALA A 63 -2.23 1.86 9.19
CA ALA A 63 -1.33 1.29 10.20
C ALA A 63 -1.41 1.99 11.57
N SER A 64 -2.25 3.01 11.72
CA SER A 64 -2.61 3.61 13.00
C SER A 64 -3.82 2.91 13.62
N SER A 65 -4.92 2.80 12.87
CA SER A 65 -6.16 2.15 13.34
C SER A 65 -6.18 0.63 13.14
N MET A 66 -5.23 0.08 12.38
CA MET A 66 -5.10 -1.34 12.04
C MET A 66 -6.29 -1.89 11.23
N ASN A 67 -6.83 -1.06 10.33
CA ASN A 67 -7.95 -1.43 9.47
C ASN A 67 -7.67 -1.14 8.00
N THR A 68 -8.25 -1.96 7.12
CA THR A 68 -8.27 -1.69 5.68
C THR A 68 -9.16 -0.50 5.40
N VAL A 69 -8.64 0.50 4.69
CA VAL A 69 -9.37 1.71 4.32
C VAL A 69 -10.15 1.47 3.03
N THR A 70 -9.46 0.98 1.99
CA THR A 70 -10.07 0.76 0.68
C THR A 70 -9.22 -0.18 -0.18
N MET A 71 -9.83 -0.69 -1.24
CA MET A 71 -9.19 -1.42 -2.32
C MET A 71 -9.39 -0.66 -3.63
N ILE A 72 -8.32 -0.49 -4.38
CA ILE A 72 -8.29 0.31 -5.61
C ILE A 72 -7.87 -0.59 -6.76
N ALA A 73 -8.77 -0.83 -7.71
CA ALA A 73 -8.45 -1.47 -8.98
C ALA A 73 -7.81 -0.44 -9.92
N ALA A 74 -6.47 -0.31 -9.86
CA ALA A 74 -5.76 0.73 -10.59
C ALA A 74 -5.44 0.31 -12.03
N HIS A 75 -5.02 -0.94 -12.25
CA HIS A 75 -4.59 -1.47 -13.55
C HIS A 75 -5.08 -2.90 -13.80
N ASP A 76 -5.11 -3.30 -15.07
CA ASP A 76 -5.50 -4.66 -15.52
C ASP A 76 -4.28 -5.61 -15.64
N SER A 77 -3.13 -5.22 -15.07
CA SER A 77 -1.90 -6.03 -15.05
C SER A 77 -1.12 -5.79 -13.75
N PRO A 78 -0.15 -6.65 -13.37
CA PRO A 78 0.54 -6.56 -12.09
C PRO A 78 1.16 -5.18 -11.86
N LEU A 79 1.16 -4.75 -10.60
CA LEU A 79 1.81 -3.51 -10.19
C LEU A 79 3.32 -3.64 -10.35
N ALA A 80 3.95 -2.58 -10.83
CA ALA A 80 5.40 -2.46 -10.95
C ALA A 80 5.99 -1.45 -9.95
N ALA A 81 5.20 -0.46 -9.52
CA ALA A 81 5.64 0.55 -8.56
C ALA A 81 4.48 1.14 -7.76
N LEU A 82 4.75 1.50 -6.51
CA LEU A 82 3.83 2.19 -5.59
C LEU A 82 4.60 3.23 -4.79
N SER A 83 4.07 4.44 -4.65
CA SER A 83 4.66 5.47 -3.76
C SER A 83 3.62 6.45 -3.27
N PHE A 84 3.64 6.74 -1.97
CA PHE A 84 2.88 7.86 -1.40
C PHE A 84 3.58 9.19 -1.66
N ASN A 85 2.81 10.28 -1.66
CA ASN A 85 3.37 11.62 -1.50
C ASN A 85 3.75 11.90 -0.03
N ALA A 86 4.52 12.96 0.22
CA ALA A 86 5.05 13.27 1.55
C ALA A 86 3.96 13.50 2.62
N THR A 87 2.79 14.01 2.22
CA THR A 87 1.66 14.29 3.13
C THR A 87 0.73 13.09 3.31
N ALA A 88 0.94 11.99 2.56
CA ALA A 88 0.09 10.80 2.53
C ALA A 88 -1.34 11.04 2.03
N THR A 89 -1.56 12.12 1.27
CA THR A 89 -2.85 12.42 0.66
C THR A 89 -2.98 11.84 -0.74
N GLN A 90 -1.87 11.45 -1.36
CA GLN A 90 -1.86 10.85 -2.68
C GLN A 90 -1.02 9.59 -2.76
N LEU A 91 -1.45 8.66 -3.61
CA LEU A 91 -0.69 7.46 -3.99
C LEU A 91 -0.51 7.44 -5.50
N ALA A 92 0.74 7.26 -5.92
CA ALA A 92 1.10 6.98 -7.30
C ALA A 92 1.29 5.48 -7.49
N SER A 93 0.75 4.94 -8.59
CA SER A 93 0.93 3.53 -8.98
C SER A 93 1.26 3.40 -10.46
N ALA A 94 2.02 2.36 -10.81
CA ALA A 94 2.31 1.98 -12.19
C ALA A 94 2.22 0.46 -12.37
N SER A 95 1.92 0.01 -13.58
CA SER A 95 1.86 -1.42 -13.95
C SER A 95 3.05 -1.86 -14.79
N GLU A 96 3.28 -3.17 -14.86
CA GLU A 96 4.37 -3.74 -15.66
C GLU A 96 4.17 -3.56 -17.18
N ARG A 97 2.92 -3.66 -17.65
CA ARG A 97 2.62 -3.64 -19.09
C ARG A 97 2.38 -2.23 -19.63
N VAL A 98 1.73 -1.38 -18.83
CA VAL A 98 1.31 -0.04 -19.27
C VAL A 98 1.96 0.99 -18.36
N ARG A 99 2.70 1.94 -18.95
CA ARG A 99 3.26 3.11 -18.25
C ARG A 99 2.18 4.16 -17.92
N THR A 100 1.03 3.72 -17.42
CA THR A 100 0.03 4.65 -16.87
C THR A 100 0.41 4.90 -15.42
N VAL A 101 0.69 6.16 -15.09
CA VAL A 101 0.84 6.60 -13.71
C VAL A 101 -0.53 7.03 -13.25
N ILE A 102 -1.05 6.41 -12.19
CA ILE A 102 -2.34 6.82 -11.61
C ILE A 102 -2.06 7.55 -10.31
N PHE A 103 -2.47 8.82 -10.24
CA PHE A 103 -2.51 9.57 -8.99
C PHE A 103 -3.88 9.41 -8.35
N LEU A 104 -3.89 8.93 -7.12
CA LEU A 104 -5.09 8.72 -6.31
C LEU A 104 -5.05 9.73 -5.17
N SER A 105 -6.11 10.52 -4.96
CA SER A 105 -6.24 11.38 -3.79
C SER A 105 -7.18 10.75 -2.74
N PHE A 106 -6.77 10.72 -1.47
CA PHE A 106 -7.53 10.12 -0.34
C PHE A 106 -8.39 11.12 0.44
N LEU A 107 -8.77 12.26 -0.16
CA LEU A 107 -9.95 13.02 0.28
C LEU A 107 -11.21 12.14 0.09
N PRO A 108 -12.41 12.43 0.63
CA PRO A 108 -13.52 11.46 0.75
C PRO A 108 -14.02 10.79 -0.55
N VAL A 109 -13.39 11.06 -1.70
CA VAL A 109 -13.54 10.36 -2.97
C VAL A 109 -12.14 10.01 -3.51
N THR A 110 -11.91 8.73 -3.80
CA THR A 110 -10.76 8.31 -4.60
C THR A 110 -10.98 8.74 -6.05
N VAL A 111 -10.13 9.62 -6.58
CA VAL A 111 -10.19 10.09 -7.97
C VAL A 111 -8.96 9.61 -8.71
N LYS A 112 -9.15 8.96 -9.87
CA LYS A 112 -8.10 8.61 -10.83
C LYS A 112 -7.78 9.87 -11.65
N LEU A 113 -6.63 10.48 -11.41
CA LEU A 113 -6.15 11.62 -12.21
C LEU A 113 -5.32 11.08 -13.39
N TYR A 114 -5.59 11.60 -14.59
CA TYR A 114 -4.87 11.29 -15.84
C TYR A 114 -3.78 12.33 -16.11
#